data_AF-A0A7D5P244-F1
#
_entry.id   AF-A0A7D5P244-F1
#
_cell.length_a   1.000
_cell.length_b   1.000
_cell.length_c   1.000
_cell.angle_alpha   90.00
_cell.angle_beta   90.00
_cell.angle_gamma   90.00
#
_symmetry.space_group_name_H-M   'P 1'
#
loop_
_entity.id
_entity.type
_entity.pdbx_description
1 polymer ?
#
loop_
_entity_poly.entity_id
_entity_poly.type
_entity_poly.pdbx_seq_one_letter_code
_entity_poly.pdbx_strand_id
1 'polypeptide(L)'
;MVDPVSAAERSAFNRRVVYGTTLLVGLSAGLITLQIETTAVQTAGAVVLGLLVGYPLAKYVVPTGPAPADRQRERIDRENPFTDGGDGSDDTDPDDSGHGDGSGHGDGSRRSGDYGRR
;
A
#
# COMPACT_ATOMS: atom_id res chain seq x y z
N MET A 1 -7.92 15.85 24.65
CA MET A 1 -8.23 15.18 23.37
C MET A 1 -7.42 13.89 23.36
N VAL A 2 -8.00 12.76 22.97
CA VAL A 2 -7.24 11.50 22.85
C VAL A 2 -6.36 11.56 21.61
N ASP A 3 -5.11 11.14 21.72
CA ASP A 3 -4.20 11.11 20.58
C ASP A 3 -4.71 10.12 19.52
N PRO A 4 -4.62 10.49 18.22
CA PRO A 4 -5.04 9.61 17.14
C PRO A 4 -4.14 8.37 17.09
N VAL A 5 -4.76 7.19 16.99
CA VAL A 5 -4.04 5.91 16.86
C VAL A 5 -3.08 5.96 15.68
N SER A 6 -1.80 5.65 15.96
CA SER A 6 -0.74 5.69 14.95
C SER A 6 -1.03 4.74 13.79
N ALA A 7 -0.54 5.07 12.58
CA ALA A 7 -0.70 4.21 11.41
C ALA A 7 -0.05 2.82 11.60
N ALA A 8 1.09 2.79 12.30
CA ALA A 8 1.78 1.55 12.65
C ALA A 8 0.91 0.64 13.53
N GLU A 9 0.29 1.20 14.58
CA GLU A 9 -0.58 0.45 15.48
C GLU A 9 -1.83 -0.10 14.78
N ARG A 10 -2.46 0.72 13.93
CA ARG A 10 -3.58 0.28 13.07
C ARG A 10 -3.19 -0.88 12.15
N SER A 11 -2.02 -0.79 11.51
CA SER A 11 -1.56 -1.83 10.59
C SER A 11 -1.29 -3.17 11.30
N ALA A 12 -0.71 -3.12 12.50
CA ALA A 12 -0.44 -4.30 13.31
C ALA A 12 -1.75 -4.95 13.78
N PHE A 13 -2.71 -4.14 14.23
CA PHE A 13 -4.04 -4.62 14.61
C PHE A 13 -4.76 -5.26 13.42
N ASN A 14 -4.82 -4.58 12.26
CA ASN A 14 -5.48 -5.11 11.07
C ASN A 14 -4.86 -6.43 10.62
N ARG A 15 -3.53 -6.56 10.69
CA ARG A 15 -2.84 -7.82 10.39
C ARG A 15 -3.24 -8.94 11.37
N ARG A 16 -3.37 -8.64 12.67
CA ARG A 16 -3.86 -9.61 13.67
C ARG A 16 -5.31 -10.02 13.39
N VAL A 17 -6.17 -9.07 13.03
CA VAL A 17 -7.58 -9.36 12.69
C VAL A 17 -7.66 -10.28 11.47
N VAL A 18 -6.86 -10.00 10.42
CA VAL A 18 -6.80 -10.85 9.22
C VAL A 18 -6.38 -12.27 9.59
N TYR A 19 -5.29 -12.44 10.33
CA TYR A 19 -4.83 -13.78 10.71
C TYR A 19 -5.78 -14.49 11.66
N GLY A 20 -6.36 -13.77 12.63
CA GLY A 20 -7.32 -14.32 13.58
C GLY A 20 -8.59 -14.81 12.89
N THR A 21 -9.16 -14.01 12.00
CA THR A 21 -10.34 -14.41 11.21
C THR A 21 -10.04 -15.57 10.26
N THR A 22 -8.90 -15.53 9.57
CA THR A 22 -8.45 -16.63 8.71
C THR A 22 -8.37 -17.94 9.49
N LEU A 23 -7.70 -17.91 10.65
CA LEU A 23 -7.52 -19.08 11.51
C LEU A 23 -8.86 -19.60 12.04
N LEU A 24 -9.76 -18.71 12.44
CA LEU A 24 -11.11 -19.07 12.89
C LEU A 24 -11.87 -19.81 11.79
N VAL A 25 -11.88 -19.29 10.56
CA VAL A 25 -12.54 -19.94 9.42
C VAL A 25 -11.95 -21.33 9.14
N GLY A 26 -10.62 -21.44 9.11
CA GLY A 26 -9.92 -22.72 8.89
C GLY A 26 -10.23 -23.76 9.97
N LEU A 27 -10.13 -23.38 11.25
CA LEU A 27 -10.46 -24.29 12.35
C LEU A 27 -11.94 -24.66 12.36
N SER A 28 -12.84 -23.73 12.08
CA SER A 28 -14.28 -24.01 11.99
C SER A 28 -14.56 -25.04 10.90
N ALA A 29 -13.95 -24.92 9.71
CA ALA A 29 -14.11 -25.91 8.65
C ALA A 29 -13.67 -27.32 9.11
N GLY A 30 -12.51 -27.43 9.76
CA GLY A 30 -12.03 -28.70 10.33
C GLY A 30 -12.94 -29.29 11.40
N LEU A 31 -13.39 -28.46 12.34
CA LEU A 31 -14.29 -28.89 13.42
C LEU A 31 -15.67 -29.34 12.90
N ILE A 32 -16.18 -28.71 11.84
CA ILE A 32 -17.40 -29.15 11.17
C ILE A 32 -17.18 -30.52 10.52
N THR A 33 -16.05 -30.74 9.87
CA THR A 33 -15.76 -32.04 9.24
C THR A 33 -15.53 -33.17 10.24
N LEU A 34 -15.05 -32.89 11.45
CA LEU A 34 -14.93 -33.90 12.52
C LEU A 34 -16.30 -34.48 12.93
N GLN A 35 -17.38 -33.71 12.80
CA GLN A 35 -18.72 -34.15 13.19
C GLN A 35 -19.33 -35.19 12.25
N ILE A 36 -18.78 -35.36 11.04
CA ILE A 36 -19.27 -36.31 10.02
C ILE A 36 -18.36 -37.56 9.92
N GLU A 37 -17.67 -37.93 11.01
CA GLU A 37 -16.80 -39.11 11.09
C GLU A 37 -15.73 -39.19 9.98
N THR A 38 -15.24 -38.03 9.53
CA THR A 38 -14.22 -37.99 8.47
C THR A 38 -12.85 -38.45 8.96
N THR A 39 -12.06 -38.99 8.03
CA THR A 39 -10.68 -39.38 8.29
C THR A 39 -9.83 -38.16 8.67
N ALA A 40 -8.72 -38.39 9.40
CA ALA A 40 -7.79 -37.33 9.78
C ALA A 40 -7.26 -36.54 8.57
N VAL A 41 -7.05 -37.21 7.43
CA VAL A 41 -6.59 -36.58 6.19
C VAL A 41 -7.66 -35.62 5.63
N GLN A 42 -8.93 -36.02 5.66
CA GLN A 42 -10.04 -35.17 5.20
C GLN A 42 -10.25 -33.96 6.11
N THR A 43 -10.14 -34.13 7.43
CA THR A 43 -10.20 -33.01 8.38
C THR A 43 -9.06 -32.02 8.13
N ALA A 44 -7.82 -32.50 7.96
CA ALA A 44 -6.68 -31.64 7.64
C ALA A 44 -6.89 -30.90 6.31
N GLY A 45 -7.41 -31.59 5.29
CA GLY A 45 -7.77 -30.99 4.00
C GLY A 45 -8.81 -29.88 4.16
N ALA A 46 -9.82 -30.07 5.00
CA ALA A 46 -10.85 -29.07 5.27
C ALA A 46 -10.29 -27.83 5.98
N VAL A 47 -9.38 -28.00 6.94
CA VAL A 47 -8.68 -26.87 7.57
C VAL A 47 -7.88 -26.09 6.54
N VAL A 48 -7.09 -26.78 5.71
CA VAL A 48 -6.29 -26.13 4.66
C VAL A 48 -7.18 -25.38 3.67
N LEU A 49 -8.27 -25.99 3.21
CA LEU A 49 -9.22 -25.34 2.30
C LEU A 49 -9.88 -24.12 2.97
N GLY A 50 -10.27 -24.25 4.23
CA GLY A 50 -10.83 -23.15 5.03
C GLY A 50 -9.85 -22.01 5.23
N LEU A 51 -8.55 -22.27 5.43
CA LEU A 51 -7.51 -21.24 5.49
C LEU A 51 -7.31 -20.56 4.13
N LEU A 52 -7.28 -21.36 3.04
CA LEU A 52 -7.11 -20.85 1.68
C LEU A 52 -8.26 -19.94 1.24
N VAL A 53 -9.49 -20.22 1.68
CA VAL A 53 -10.67 -19.39 1.39
C VAL A 53 -10.81 -18.25 2.42
N GLY A 54 -10.53 -18.52 3.69
CA GLY A 54 -10.64 -17.56 4.79
C GLY A 54 -9.66 -16.40 4.66
N TYR A 55 -8.44 -16.66 4.19
CA TYR A 55 -7.42 -15.63 4.01
C TYR A 55 -7.83 -14.53 3.02
N PRO A 56 -8.21 -14.82 1.75
CA PRO A 56 -8.62 -13.79 0.81
C PRO A 56 -9.87 -13.04 1.27
N LEU A 57 -10.83 -13.74 1.92
CA LEU A 57 -12.01 -13.10 2.51
C LEU A 57 -11.62 -12.12 3.61
N ALA A 58 -10.77 -12.53 4.55
CA ALA A 58 -10.28 -11.67 5.62
C ALA A 58 -9.50 -10.46 5.07
N LYS A 59 -8.67 -10.68 4.04
CA LYS A 59 -7.93 -9.64 3.33
C LYS A 59 -8.82 -8.63 2.61
N TYR A 60 -9.98 -9.08 2.11
CA TYR A 60 -10.97 -8.23 1.45
C TYR A 60 -11.78 -7.41 2.45
N VAL A 61 -12.17 -8.02 3.58
CA VAL A 61 -13.00 -7.37 4.60
C VAL A 61 -12.20 -6.36 5.43
N VAL A 62 -10.96 -6.68 5.79
CA VAL A 62 -10.13 -5.81 6.62
C VAL A 62 -9.35 -4.83 5.73
N PRO A 63 -9.51 -3.51 5.91
CA PRO A 63 -8.74 -2.51 5.17
C PRO A 63 -7.24 -2.69 5.45
N THR A 64 -6.50 -3.24 4.49
CA THR A 64 -5.04 -3.38 4.56
C THR A 64 -4.38 -2.34 3.68
N GLY A 65 -4.43 -1.07 4.10
CA GLY A 65 -3.77 0.03 3.42
C GLY A 65 -3.75 1.30 4.28
N PRO A 66 -2.91 2.30 3.92
CA PRO A 66 -2.92 3.59 4.59
C PRO A 66 -4.34 4.18 4.54
N ALA A 67 -4.83 4.68 5.67
CA ALA A 67 -6.14 5.29 5.68
C ALA A 67 -6.15 6.48 4.69
N PRO A 68 -7.31 6.82 4.11
CA PRO A 68 -7.40 7.96 3.19
C PRO A 68 -6.80 9.24 3.78
N ALA A 69 -6.98 9.45 5.09
CA ALA A 69 -6.41 10.57 5.83
C ALA A 69 -4.87 10.55 5.91
N ASP A 70 -4.26 9.36 6.00
CA ASP A 70 -2.80 9.24 6.02
C ASP A 70 -2.19 9.57 4.65
N ARG A 71 -2.85 9.16 3.55
CA ARG A 71 -2.43 9.54 2.18
C ARG A 71 -2.57 11.04 1.93
N GLN A 72 -3.60 11.65 2.51
CA GLN A 72 -3.80 13.08 2.40
C GLN A 72 -2.75 13.85 3.20
N ARG A 73 -2.41 13.38 4.41
CA ARG A 73 -1.29 13.93 5.19
C ARG A 73 0.04 13.77 4.48
N GLU A 74 0.37 12.60 3.94
CA GLU A 74 1.63 12.39 3.22
C GLU A 74 1.75 13.30 1.98
N ARG A 75 0.64 13.55 1.27
CA ARG A 75 0.62 14.54 0.19
C ARG A 75 0.86 15.96 0.71
N ILE A 76 0.17 16.34 1.78
CA ILE A 76 0.32 17.66 2.39
C ILE A 76 1.77 17.85 2.89
N ASP A 77 2.35 16.88 3.59
CA ASP A 77 3.73 16.94 4.09
C ASP A 77 4.76 17.03 2.95
N ARG A 78 4.54 16.32 1.84
CA ARG A 78 5.41 16.39 0.65
C ARG A 78 5.30 17.74 -0.08
N GLU A 79 4.12 18.35 -0.05
CA GLU A 79 3.82 19.62 -0.72
C GLU A 79 4.02 20.84 0.20
N ASN A 80 4.41 20.64 1.46
CA ASN A 80 4.56 21.70 2.44
C ASN A 80 6.02 22.20 2.48
N PRO A 81 6.31 23.42 1.97
CA PRO A 81 7.65 23.98 1.91
C PRO A 81 8.19 24.40 3.28
N PHE A 82 7.38 24.32 4.34
CA PHE A 82 7.77 24.67 5.70
C PHE A 82 8.21 23.48 6.55
N THR A 83 8.10 22.25 6.01
CA THR A 83 8.54 21.02 6.70
C THR A 83 9.96 20.58 6.33
N ASP A 84 10.61 21.17 5.32
CA ASP A 84 11.99 20.84 4.90
C ASP A 84 13.09 21.63 5.64
N GLY A 85 12.71 22.52 6.56
CA GLY A 85 13.57 23.59 7.05
C GLY A 85 14.99 23.17 7.48
N GLY A 86 15.93 23.33 6.56
CA GLY A 86 17.30 23.79 6.81
C GLY A 86 18.41 22.74 6.90
N ASP A 87 18.85 22.21 5.76
CA ASP A 87 20.27 21.93 5.54
C ASP A 87 20.81 22.81 4.42
N GLY A 88 21.08 24.07 4.79
CA GLY A 88 21.89 24.96 3.97
C GLY A 88 23.25 24.33 3.69
N SER A 89 23.41 23.82 2.47
CA SER A 89 24.71 23.53 1.86
C SER A 89 24.81 24.29 0.54
N ASP A 90 24.61 25.61 0.64
CA ASP A 90 25.18 26.57 -0.30
C ASP A 90 26.50 27.07 0.30
N ASP A 91 27.59 26.33 0.07
CA ASP A 91 28.92 26.93 0.03
C ASP A 91 29.23 27.25 -1.44
N THR A 92 28.98 28.51 -1.80
CA THR A 92 29.83 29.44 -2.60
C THR A 92 31.04 28.84 -3.35
N ASP A 93 31.43 29.20 -4.57
CA ASP A 93 30.98 30.11 -5.64
C ASP A 93 32.01 29.93 -6.82
N PRO A 94 32.14 30.78 -7.87
CA PRO A 94 32.30 30.39 -9.27
C PRO A 94 33.73 30.55 -9.84
N ASP A 95 33.86 30.43 -11.18
CA ASP A 95 34.94 30.87 -12.11
C ASP A 95 35.56 29.68 -12.90
N ASP A 96 35.23 29.45 -14.17
CA ASP A 96 35.66 30.13 -15.42
C ASP A 96 36.64 29.24 -16.23
N SER A 97 36.53 29.32 -17.55
CA SER A 97 37.20 28.59 -18.65
C SER A 97 36.56 27.25 -19.06
N GLY A 98 36.13 27.01 -20.30
CA GLY A 98 36.09 27.82 -21.52
C GLY A 98 35.81 26.91 -22.72
N HIS A 99 35.08 27.44 -23.71
CA HIS A 99 35.15 27.14 -25.15
C HIS A 99 34.79 25.75 -25.74
N GLY A 100 33.99 25.81 -26.83
CA GLY A 100 33.82 24.79 -27.87
C GLY A 100 32.40 24.25 -27.96
N ASP A 101 31.54 24.74 -28.87
CA ASP A 101 31.23 24.15 -30.20
C ASP A 101 30.35 22.89 -30.12
N GLY A 102 29.28 22.65 -30.86
CA GLY A 102 28.58 23.30 -31.95
C GLY A 102 27.55 22.29 -32.46
N SER A 103 26.47 22.79 -33.07
CA SER A 103 25.52 22.09 -33.97
C SER A 103 24.51 21.07 -33.42
N GLY A 104 23.22 21.39 -33.63
CA GLY A 104 22.43 20.62 -34.60
C GLY A 104 21.23 19.80 -34.10
N HIS A 105 20.08 20.07 -34.75
CA HIS A 105 18.89 19.20 -34.93
C HIS A 105 17.99 19.04 -33.69
N GLY A 106 16.67 19.22 -33.75
CA GLY A 106 15.73 19.23 -34.87
C GLY A 106 14.59 18.25 -34.55
N ASP A 107 13.33 18.72 -34.73
CA ASP A 107 12.11 17.91 -34.87
C ASP A 107 11.59 17.20 -33.59
N GLY A 108 10.29 17.08 -33.30
CA GLY A 108 9.11 17.32 -34.10
C GLY A 108 7.83 17.12 -33.27
N SER A 109 6.90 18.05 -33.48
CA SER A 109 5.48 17.80 -33.74
C SER A 109 4.59 16.95 -32.80
N ARG A 110 3.58 17.65 -32.27
CA ARG A 110 2.12 17.39 -32.43
C ARG A 110 1.55 16.06 -31.89
N ARG A 111 0.65 16.17 -30.90
CA ARG A 111 -0.79 15.89 -31.15
C ARG A 111 -1.68 16.39 -30.02
N SER A 112 -2.41 17.46 -30.32
CA SER A 112 -3.69 17.83 -29.74
C SER A 112 -4.76 16.80 -30.13
N GLY A 113 -5.60 16.42 -29.17
CA GLY A 113 -6.86 15.70 -29.39
C GLY A 113 -7.81 16.13 -28.27
N ASP A 114 -8.60 17.17 -28.48
CA ASP A 114 -9.90 17.21 -29.18
C ASP A 114 -11.03 17.16 -28.14
N TYR A 115 -11.78 18.25 -28.11
CA TYR A 115 -12.79 18.58 -27.11
C TYR A 115 -14.17 18.45 -27.75
N GLY A 116 -15.00 17.54 -27.23
CA GLY A 116 -16.45 17.67 -27.19
C GLY A 116 -17.27 17.38 -28.46
N ARG A 117 -18.22 16.44 -28.37
CA ARG A 117 -19.60 16.55 -28.90
C ARG A 117 -20.40 15.27 -28.63
N ARG A 118 -21.39 15.34 -27.73
CA ARG A 118 -22.84 15.24 -27.99
C ARG A 118 -23.62 15.09 -26.70
#